data_AF-A0A4V1LGC4-F1
#
_entry.id   AF-A0A4V1LGC4-F1
#
_cell.length_a   1.000
_cell.length_b   1.000
_cell.length_c   1.000
_cell.angle_alpha   90.00
_cell.angle_beta   90.00
_cell.angle_gamma   90.00
#
_symmetry.space_group_name_H-M   'P 1'
#
loop_
_entity.id
_entity.type
_entity.pdbx_description
1 polymer ?
#
loop_
_entity_poly.entity_id
_entity_poly.type
_entity_poly.pdbx_seq_one_letter_code
_entity_poly.pdbx_strand_id
1 'polypeptide(L)'
;MQNRMVYGVAILFSLVIYLLLVMPLDFAQNHSTSTKIGLIPVIVTFPLFFAWLFLKKGTRFFLVTVPYYFVGLFFLYRGLLSEGQLTIFEYSFIENRGSLAGVEYFFLYFLLSIFGVVLQLIFTKSPQDKG
;
A
#
# COMPACT_ATOMS: atom_id res chain seq x y z
N MET A 1 -15.92 19.36 11.72
CA MET A 1 -16.67 18.43 10.84
C MET A 1 -15.82 17.80 9.75
N GLN A 2 -15.00 18.59 9.05
CA GLN A 2 -14.15 18.12 7.93
C GLN A 2 -13.25 16.92 8.26
N ASN A 3 -12.57 16.93 9.42
CA ASN A 3 -11.68 15.81 9.81
C ASN A 3 -12.44 14.47 9.92
N ARG A 4 -13.66 14.49 10.47
CA ARG A 4 -14.49 13.28 10.60
C ARG A 4 -14.88 12.72 9.24
N MET A 5 -15.19 13.60 8.28
CA MET A 5 -15.52 13.21 6.91
C MET A 5 -14.31 12.57 6.21
N VAL A 6 -13.11 13.16 6.33
CA VAL A 6 -11.88 12.63 5.71
C VAL A 6 -11.54 11.23 6.24
N TYR A 7 -11.59 11.03 7.56
CA TYR A 7 -11.38 9.69 8.13
C TYR A 7 -12.50 8.71 7.78
N GLY A 8 -13.75 9.17 7.67
CA GLY A 8 -14.86 8.34 7.19
C GLY A 8 -14.64 7.84 5.77
N VAL A 9 -14.18 8.70 4.87
CA VAL A 9 -13.80 8.32 3.50
C VAL A 9 -12.65 7.32 3.51
N ALA A 10 -11.65 7.51 4.37
CA ALA A 10 -10.52 6.58 4.48
C ALA A 10 -10.95 5.18 4.95
N ILE A 11 -11.88 5.09 5.90
CA ILE A 11 -12.45 3.81 6.36
C ILE A 11 -13.26 3.14 5.24
N LEU A 12 -14.09 3.90 4.53
CA LEU A 12 -14.84 3.38 3.38
C LEU A 12 -13.89 2.88 2.28
N PHE A 13 -12.80 3.59 2.06
CA PHE A 13 -11.78 3.19 1.11
C PHE A 13 -11.04 1.92 1.54
N SER A 14 -10.69 1.78 2.83
CA SER A 14 -10.18 0.51 3.39
C SER A 14 -11.15 -0.65 3.20
N LEU A 15 -12.46 -0.41 3.34
CA LEU A 15 -13.47 -1.43 3.07
C LEU A 15 -13.49 -1.85 1.60
N VAL A 16 -13.40 -0.89 0.67
CA VAL A 16 -13.28 -1.21 -0.77
C VAL A 16 -12.04 -2.04 -1.05
N ILE A 17 -10.90 -1.68 -0.45
CA ILE A 17 -9.66 -2.45 -0.59
C ILE A 17 -9.84 -3.87 -0.03
N TYR A 18 -10.47 -4.03 1.14
CA TYR A 18 -10.77 -5.33 1.72
C TYR A 18 -11.58 -6.21 0.76
N LEU A 19 -12.67 -5.65 0.20
CA LEU A 19 -13.55 -6.37 -0.72
C LEU A 19 -12.86 -6.77 -2.03
N LEU A 20 -11.89 -5.97 -2.50
CA LEU A 20 -11.17 -6.24 -3.76
C LEU A 20 -9.92 -7.10 -3.57
N LEU A 21 -9.26 -7.05 -2.41
CA LEU A 21 -7.97 -7.69 -2.20
C LEU A 21 -8.03 -8.87 -1.23
N VAL A 22 -8.78 -8.76 -0.14
CA VAL A 22 -8.78 -9.77 0.93
C VAL A 22 -9.91 -10.77 0.73
N MET A 23 -11.12 -10.30 0.42
CA MET A 23 -12.28 -11.16 0.21
C MET A 23 -12.08 -12.17 -0.94
N PRO A 24 -11.44 -11.83 -2.08
CA PRO A 24 -11.18 -12.81 -3.14
C PRO A 24 -10.26 -13.96 -2.70
N LEU A 25 -9.42 -13.75 -1.68
CA LEU A 25 -8.54 -14.80 -1.13
C LEU A 25 -9.32 -15.87 -0.37
N ASP A 26 -10.56 -15.63 0.02
CA ASP A 26 -11.44 -16.67 0.61
C ASP A 26 -11.88 -17.69 -0.44
N PHE A 27 -11.89 -17.30 -1.72
CA PHE A 27 -12.21 -18.21 -2.82
C PHE A 27 -10.96 -18.93 -3.37
N ALA A 28 -9.77 -18.36 -3.18
CA ALA A 28 -8.50 -18.99 -3.52
C ALA A 28 -8.03 -19.87 -2.35
N GLN A 29 -8.20 -21.19 -2.45
CA GLN A 29 -7.94 -22.18 -1.38
C GLN A 29 -6.47 -22.29 -0.91
N ASN A 30 -5.56 -21.46 -1.42
CA ASN A 30 -4.11 -21.57 -1.17
C ASN A 30 -3.59 -20.65 -0.06
N HIS A 31 -4.40 -19.69 0.42
CA HIS A 31 -3.93 -18.69 1.39
C HIS A 31 -4.20 -19.07 2.83
N SER A 32 -3.14 -19.05 3.66
CA SER A 32 -3.27 -19.28 5.10
C SER A 32 -4.13 -18.19 5.77
N THR A 33 -4.96 -18.59 6.74
CA THR A 33 -5.79 -17.66 7.54
C THR A 33 -4.94 -16.56 8.20
N SER A 34 -3.70 -16.89 8.59
CA SER A 34 -2.75 -15.94 9.18
C SER A 34 -2.35 -14.82 8.22
N THR A 35 -2.11 -15.13 6.95
CA THR A 35 -1.79 -14.12 5.91
C THR A 35 -2.93 -13.12 5.74
N LYS A 36 -4.17 -13.62 5.71
CA LYS A 36 -5.38 -12.79 5.57
C LYS A 36 -5.57 -11.85 6.76
N ILE A 37 -5.45 -12.38 7.98
CA ILE A 37 -5.56 -11.58 9.20
C ILE A 37 -4.45 -10.52 9.26
N GLY A 38 -3.23 -10.86 8.80
CA GLY A 38 -2.10 -9.92 8.74
C GLY A 38 -2.29 -8.78 7.73
N LEU A 39 -3.06 -8.99 6.65
CA LEU A 39 -3.35 -7.95 5.65
C LEU A 39 -4.33 -6.89 6.17
N ILE A 40 -5.29 -7.27 7.01
CA ILE A 40 -6.33 -6.38 7.56
C ILE A 40 -5.74 -5.11 8.22
N PRO A 41 -4.83 -5.19 9.20
CA PRO A 41 -4.27 -3.99 9.81
C PRO A 41 -3.54 -3.11 8.79
N VAL A 42 -2.97 -3.70 7.74
CA VAL A 42 -2.18 -2.98 6.74
C VAL A 42 -3.08 -2.19 5.79
N ILE A 43 -4.17 -2.80 5.30
CA ILE A 43 -5.16 -2.13 4.44
C ILE A 43 -5.97 -1.07 5.20
N VAL A 44 -6.01 -1.11 6.54
CA VAL A 44 -6.66 -0.09 7.36
C VAL A 44 -5.68 1.03 7.73
N THR A 45 -4.47 0.69 8.17
CA THR A 45 -3.50 1.67 8.69
C THR A 45 -3.02 2.63 7.61
N PHE A 46 -2.76 2.16 6.39
CA PHE A 46 -2.25 3.01 5.32
C PHE A 46 -3.26 4.07 4.84
N PRO A 47 -4.53 3.73 4.55
CA PRO A 47 -5.55 4.74 4.25
C PRO A 47 -5.76 5.75 5.36
N LEU A 48 -5.74 5.32 6.63
CA LEU A 48 -5.81 6.24 7.78
C LEU A 48 -4.58 7.16 7.86
N PHE A 49 -3.40 6.63 7.57
CA PHE A 49 -2.16 7.41 7.49
C PHE A 49 -2.23 8.44 6.36
N PHE A 50 -2.76 8.10 5.18
CA PHE A 50 -2.96 9.06 4.09
C PHE A 50 -4.02 10.12 4.40
N ALA A 51 -5.09 9.75 5.11
CA ALA A 51 -6.07 10.72 5.61
C ALA A 51 -5.43 11.71 6.59
N TRP A 52 -4.60 11.22 7.50
CA TRP A 52 -3.83 12.07 8.40
C TRP A 52 -2.86 12.98 7.63
N LEU A 53 -2.13 12.45 6.64
CA LEU A 53 -1.25 13.23 5.77
C LEU A 53 -2.01 14.31 5.00
N PHE A 54 -3.18 13.99 4.44
CA PHE A 54 -4.03 14.94 3.74
C PHE A 54 -4.44 16.09 4.67
N LEU A 55 -4.85 15.79 5.91
CA LEU A 55 -5.23 16.81 6.90
C LEU A 55 -4.04 17.66 7.37
N LYS A 56 -2.82 17.10 7.44
CA LYS A 56 -1.63 17.80 7.94
C LYS A 56 -0.84 18.55 6.87
N LYS A 57 -0.76 18.01 5.66
CA LYS A 57 0.11 18.50 4.57
C LYS A 57 -0.68 19.01 3.36
N GLY A 58 -1.99 18.78 3.32
CA GLY A 58 -2.90 19.28 2.30
C GLY A 58 -2.96 18.42 1.03
N THR A 59 -3.84 18.84 0.11
CA THR A 59 -4.22 18.09 -1.10
C THR A 59 -3.04 17.83 -2.05
N ARG A 60 -2.11 18.77 -2.20
CA ARG A 60 -0.95 18.60 -3.10
C ARG A 60 -0.07 17.43 -2.66
N PHE A 61 0.17 17.30 -1.35
CA PHE A 61 0.97 16.20 -0.81
C PHE A 61 0.30 14.85 -1.08
N PHE A 62 -1.02 14.80 -0.87
CA PHE A 62 -1.83 13.62 -1.12
C PHE A 62 -1.80 13.20 -2.59
N LEU A 63 -1.98 14.13 -3.53
CA LEU A 63 -2.01 13.83 -4.97
C LEU A 63 -0.69 13.25 -5.50
N VAL A 64 0.45 13.60 -4.91
CA VAL A 64 1.74 13.02 -5.30
C VAL A 64 1.94 11.65 -4.67
N THR A 65 1.47 11.45 -3.44
CA THR A 65 1.76 10.23 -2.68
C THR A 65 0.83 9.06 -3.04
N VAL A 66 -0.45 9.35 -3.28
CA VAL A 66 -1.49 8.35 -3.54
C VAL A 66 -1.26 7.50 -4.79
N PRO A 67 -0.73 8.01 -5.91
CA PRO A 67 -0.37 7.18 -7.05
C PRO A 67 0.61 6.05 -6.68
N TYR A 68 1.63 6.34 -5.88
CA TYR A 68 2.59 5.32 -5.44
C TYR A 68 1.95 4.28 -4.52
N TYR A 69 1.01 4.70 -3.69
CA TYR A 69 0.20 3.79 -2.90
C TYR A 69 -0.63 2.84 -3.79
N PHE A 70 -1.27 3.34 -4.83
CA PHE A 70 -2.02 2.50 -5.79
C PHE A 70 -1.11 1.54 -6.56
N VAL A 71 0.07 1.97 -6.98
CA VAL A 71 1.06 1.09 -7.61
C VAL A 71 1.48 -0.01 -6.63
N GLY A 72 1.74 0.33 -5.37
CA GLY A 72 2.00 -0.64 -4.33
C GLY A 72 0.86 -1.65 -4.16
N LEU A 73 -0.39 -1.18 -4.07
CA LEU A 73 -1.57 -2.05 -3.95
C LEU A 73 -1.71 -2.99 -5.14
N PHE A 74 -1.40 -2.52 -6.35
CA PHE A 74 -1.43 -3.35 -7.55
C PHE A 74 -0.42 -4.49 -7.47
N PHE A 75 0.82 -4.23 -7.03
CA PHE A 75 1.81 -5.28 -6.83
C PHE A 75 1.44 -6.24 -5.71
N LEU A 76 0.86 -5.75 -4.62
CA LEU A 76 0.35 -6.59 -3.54
C LEU A 76 -0.75 -7.52 -4.05
N TYR A 77 -1.73 -6.98 -4.77
CA TYR A 77 -2.81 -7.77 -5.39
C TYR A 77 -2.26 -8.84 -6.31
N ARG A 78 -1.31 -8.46 -7.18
CA ARG A 78 -0.66 -9.39 -8.09
C ARG A 78 0.02 -10.51 -7.32
N GLY A 79 0.83 -10.19 -6.31
CA GLY A 79 1.52 -11.19 -5.51
C GLY A 79 0.57 -12.18 -4.84
N LEU A 80 -0.58 -11.69 -4.37
CA LEU A 80 -1.59 -12.53 -3.73
C LEU A 80 -2.34 -13.45 -4.71
N LEU A 81 -2.49 -13.06 -5.98
CA LEU A 81 -3.13 -13.89 -7.00
C LEU A 81 -2.17 -14.80 -7.77
N SER A 82 -0.87 -14.49 -7.78
CA SER A 82 0.11 -15.08 -8.70
C SER A 82 0.91 -16.24 -8.10
N GLU A 83 0.40 -16.94 -7.07
CA GLU A 83 1.08 -18.12 -6.47
C GLU A 83 1.37 -19.28 -7.45
N GLY A 84 1.23 -19.09 -8.77
CA GLY A 84 1.67 -20.02 -9.82
C GLY A 84 2.29 -19.39 -11.07
N GLN A 85 2.61 -18.08 -11.12
CA GLN A 85 3.21 -17.47 -12.32
C GLN A 85 4.42 -16.60 -11.97
N LEU A 86 5.61 -17.21 -12.10
CA LEU A 86 6.89 -16.57 -11.85
C LEU A 86 7.13 -15.40 -12.81
N THR A 87 7.38 -14.23 -12.24
CA THR A 87 7.72 -13.01 -12.98
C THR A 87 9.21 -12.70 -12.87
N ILE A 88 9.74 -11.91 -13.80
CA ILE A 88 11.17 -11.53 -13.88
C ILE A 88 11.71 -10.96 -12.55
N PHE A 89 10.86 -10.30 -11.77
CA PHE A 89 11.20 -9.80 -10.42
C PHE A 89 11.39 -10.92 -9.39
N GLU A 90 10.56 -11.97 -9.41
CA GLU A 90 10.76 -13.14 -8.56
C GLU A 90 12.04 -13.89 -8.96
N TYR A 91 12.40 -13.90 -10.25
CA TYR A 91 13.64 -14.52 -10.73
C TYR A 91 14.90 -13.87 -10.12
N SER A 92 14.88 -12.56 -9.82
CA SER A 92 15.99 -11.86 -9.16
C SER A 92 16.15 -12.22 -7.68
N PHE A 93 15.13 -12.83 -7.06
CA PHE A 93 15.16 -13.23 -5.65
C PHE A 93 15.19 -14.75 -5.43
N ILE A 94 14.91 -15.56 -6.46
CA ILE A 94 14.86 -17.03 -6.39
C ILE A 94 16.24 -17.69 -6.30
N GLU A 95 17.32 -17.04 -6.77
CA GLU A 95 18.67 -17.61 -6.60
C GLU A 95 19.17 -17.65 -5.15
N ASN A 96 18.46 -16.99 -4.21
CA ASN A 96 18.69 -17.18 -2.79
C ASN A 96 17.67 -18.13 -2.18
N ARG A 97 18.16 -19.27 -1.68
CA ARG A 97 17.42 -20.36 -1.00
C ARG A 97 16.72 -19.90 0.29
N GLY A 98 15.68 -19.08 0.16
CA GLY A 98 14.92 -18.52 1.28
C GLY A 98 13.81 -17.55 0.87
N SER A 99 13.22 -17.72 -0.33
CA SER A 99 12.08 -16.89 -0.74
C SER A 99 10.95 -17.03 0.27
N LEU A 100 10.63 -15.93 0.93
CA LEU A 100 9.54 -15.80 1.88
C LEU A 100 8.28 -15.53 1.07
N ALA A 101 7.88 -16.50 0.24
CA ALA A 101 6.79 -16.40 -0.74
C ALA A 101 5.63 -15.53 -0.22
N GLY A 102 5.54 -14.29 -0.74
CA GLY A 102 4.48 -13.33 -0.43
C GLY A 102 4.91 -12.13 0.43
N VAL A 103 6.00 -12.25 1.20
CA VAL A 103 6.58 -11.13 1.97
C VAL A 103 7.26 -10.13 1.05
N GLU A 104 7.77 -10.55 -0.11
CA GLU A 104 8.44 -9.67 -1.06
C GLU A 104 7.47 -8.62 -1.62
N TYR A 105 6.26 -9.03 -2.00
CA TYR A 105 5.22 -8.12 -2.49
C TYR A 105 4.69 -7.20 -1.39
N PHE A 106 4.61 -7.71 -0.16
CA PHE A 106 4.29 -6.90 1.01
C PHE A 106 5.33 -5.81 1.25
N PHE A 107 6.61 -6.16 1.17
CA PHE A 107 7.73 -5.24 1.32
C PHE A 107 7.78 -4.22 0.18
N LEU A 108 7.50 -4.66 -1.05
CA LEU A 108 7.43 -3.79 -2.23
C LEU A 108 6.27 -2.79 -2.13
N TYR A 109 5.09 -3.24 -1.69
CA TYR A 109 3.97 -2.35 -1.38
C TYR A 109 4.35 -1.30 -0.34
N PHE A 110 5.02 -1.72 0.74
CA PHE A 110 5.46 -0.81 1.80
C PHE A 110 6.48 0.22 1.28
N LEU A 111 7.50 -0.23 0.55
CA LEU A 111 8.53 0.62 -0.05
C LEU A 111 7.92 1.64 -1.01
N LEU A 112 7.05 1.23 -1.92
CA LEU A 112 6.41 2.13 -2.88
C LEU A 112 5.51 3.15 -2.18
N SER A 113 4.72 2.70 -1.22
CA SER A 113 3.82 3.57 -0.44
C SER A 113 4.60 4.65 0.33
N ILE A 114 5.77 4.31 0.87
CA ILE A 114 6.66 5.26 1.55
C ILE A 114 7.45 6.12 0.56
N PHE A 115 7.87 5.57 -0.58
CA PHE A 115 8.62 6.28 -1.59
C PHE A 115 7.87 7.53 -2.05
N GLY A 116 6.56 7.45 -2.27
CA GLY A 116 5.74 8.63 -2.60
C GLY A 116 5.79 9.72 -1.51
N VAL A 117 5.77 9.32 -0.24
CA VAL A 117 5.87 10.24 0.92
C VAL A 117 7.24 10.91 0.94
N VAL A 118 8.30 10.12 0.78
CA VAL A 118 9.70 10.59 0.80
C VAL A 118 9.98 11.51 -0.37
N LEU A 119 9.54 11.12 -1.57
CA LEU A 119 9.69 11.91 -2.79
C LEU A 119 9.05 13.28 -2.61
N GLN A 120 7.82 13.32 -2.10
CA GLN A 120 7.16 14.58 -1.82
C GLN A 120 7.89 15.38 -0.74
N LEU A 121 8.39 14.77 0.35
CA LEU A 121 9.17 15.48 1.38
C LEU A 121 10.46 16.12 0.83
N ILE A 122 11.13 15.45 -0.12
CA ILE A 122 12.32 15.98 -0.81
C ILE A 122 11.92 17.15 -1.71
N PHE A 123 10.89 16.99 -2.53
CA PHE A 123 10.46 18.02 -3.49
C PHE A 123 9.67 19.19 -2.87
N THR A 124 9.14 19.05 -1.65
CA THR A 124 8.52 20.17 -0.90
C THR A 124 9.49 20.89 0.04
N LYS A 125 10.74 20.45 0.19
CA LYS A 125 11.81 21.25 0.79
C LYS A 125 12.44 22.18 -0.27
N SER A 126 11.69 23.20 -0.68
CA SER A 126 12.15 24.49 -1.27
C SER A 126 10.91 25.26 -1.79
N PRO A 127 10.66 26.55 -1.49
CA PRO A 127 11.47 27.54 -0.79
C PRO A 127 10.76 28.15 0.44
N GLN A 128 11.30 27.94 1.64
CA GLN A 128 11.14 28.87 2.78
C GLN A 128 12.50 29.48 3.15
N ASP A 129 13.32 29.73 2.13
CA ASP A 129 14.62 30.40 2.27
C ASP A 129 14.80 31.49 1.20
N LYS A 130 13.69 32.17 0.84
CA LYS A 130 13.70 33.43 0.10
C LYS A 130 12.52 34.30 0.51
N GLY A 131 12.80 35.31 1.35
CA GLY A 131 11.95 36.49 1.56
C GLY A 131 11.37 36.60 2.95
#